data_AF-A0A820XX44-F1
#
_entry.id   AF-A0A820XX44-F1
#
_cell.length_a   1.000
_cell.length_b   1.000
_cell.length_c   1.000
_cell.angle_alpha   90.00
_cell.angle_beta   90.00
_cell.angle_gamma   90.00
#
_symmetry.space_group_name_H-M   'P 1'
#
loop_
_entity.id
_entity.type
_entity.pdbx_description
1 polymer ?
#
loop_
_entity_poly.entity_id
_entity_poly.type
_entity_poly.pdbx_seq_one_letter_code
_entity_poly.pdbx_strand_id
1 'polypeptide(L)'
;MSDAEKYDAILMNVASQHTGGIQELLDTLFGFFARKTDLYTSPNVTDKPEDLILKAFRKWEKVAVEKHKKDKAERDETDRIRRDKLRRKREEEDAAKNESSRIVEVTDEEAEKIKQESAQAK
;
A
#
# COMPACT_ATOMS: atom_id res chain seq x y z
N MET A 1 1.64 18.66 10.18
CA MET A 1 1.94 19.25 8.87
C MET A 1 3.26 19.96 9.04
N SER A 2 4.31 19.51 8.35
CA SER A 2 5.57 20.24 8.38
C SER A 2 5.39 21.58 7.65
N ASP A 3 6.02 22.64 8.11
CA ASP A 3 5.95 23.97 7.46
C ASP A 3 6.38 23.94 5.97
N ALA A 4 7.02 22.86 5.52
CA ALA A 4 7.41 22.65 4.13
C ALA A 4 6.21 22.31 3.22
N GLU A 5 5.19 21.61 3.72
CA GLU A 5 4.03 21.14 2.93
C GLU A 5 3.25 22.30 2.28
N LYS A 6 3.28 23.50 2.90
CA LYS A 6 2.64 24.70 2.34
C LYS A 6 3.27 25.15 1.03
N TYR A 7 4.51 24.76 0.75
CA TYR A 7 5.22 25.08 -0.49
C TYR A 7 5.03 24.00 -1.56
N ASP A 8 4.43 22.85 -1.26
CA ASP A 8 4.29 21.74 -2.20
C ASP A 8 3.54 22.16 -3.46
N ALA A 9 2.45 22.94 -3.34
CA ALA A 9 1.71 23.42 -4.50
C ALA A 9 2.56 24.29 -5.44
N ILE A 10 3.43 25.13 -4.87
CA ILE A 10 4.33 26.00 -5.63
C ILE A 10 5.42 25.15 -6.31
N LEU A 11 6.03 24.24 -5.56
CA LEU A 11 7.07 23.34 -6.07
C LEU A 11 6.54 22.42 -7.18
N MET A 12 5.31 21.92 -7.03
CA MET A 12 4.64 21.11 -8.04
C MET A 12 4.36 21.90 -9.32
N ASN A 13 3.94 23.16 -9.21
CA ASN A 13 3.75 24.03 -10.37
C ASN A 13 5.08 24.29 -11.11
N VAL A 14 6.17 24.49 -10.38
CA VAL A 14 7.50 24.62 -11.00
C VAL A 14 7.90 23.31 -11.67
N ALA A 15 7.73 22.16 -10.99
CA ALA A 15 8.07 20.85 -11.54
C ALA A 15 7.28 20.49 -12.81
N SER A 16 5.99 20.82 -12.86
CA SER A 16 5.13 20.48 -14.01
C SER A 16 5.48 21.23 -15.29
N GLN A 17 6.18 22.36 -15.19
CA GLN A 17 6.66 23.14 -16.33
C GLN A 17 7.93 22.58 -16.98
N HIS A 18 8.63 21.65 -16.31
CA HIS A 18 9.87 21.06 -16.82
C HIS A 18 9.57 19.76 -17.56
N THR A 19 9.63 19.79 -18.90
CA THR A 19 9.32 18.63 -19.75
C THR A 19 10.40 17.56 -19.71
N GLY A 20 11.66 17.91 -19.43
CA GLY A 20 12.77 16.98 -19.23
C GLY A 20 12.84 16.39 -17.81
N GLY A 21 11.80 16.61 -17.00
CA GLY A 21 11.64 15.97 -15.69
C GLY A 21 12.61 16.50 -14.64
N ILE A 22 13.06 15.61 -13.74
CA ILE A 22 13.80 15.99 -12.53
C ILE A 22 15.17 16.60 -12.82
N GLN A 23 15.81 16.23 -13.93
CA GLN A 23 17.14 16.76 -14.28
C GLN A 23 17.07 18.25 -14.60
N GLU A 24 16.12 18.68 -15.43
CA GLU A 24 15.92 20.10 -15.74
C GLU A 24 15.46 20.91 -14.51
N LEU A 25 14.61 20.32 -13.66
CA LEU A 25 14.20 20.98 -12.42
C LEU A 25 15.40 21.25 -11.50
N LEU A 26 16.31 20.27 -11.37
CA LEU A 26 17.53 20.42 -10.58
C LEU A 26 18.47 21.47 -11.20
N ASP A 27 18.61 21.50 -12.52
CA ASP A 27 19.41 22.52 -13.21
C ASP A 27 18.85 23.94 -12.97
N THR A 28 17.53 24.10 -13.09
CA THR A 28 16.85 25.37 -12.77
C THR A 28 17.10 25.80 -11.31
N LEU A 29 17.04 24.86 -10.36
CA LEU A 29 17.26 25.12 -8.94
C LEU A 29 18.72 25.51 -8.65
N PHE A 30 19.68 24.75 -9.15
CA PHE A 30 21.11 25.06 -8.97
C PHE A 30 21.50 26.36 -9.70
N GLY A 31 20.93 26.61 -10.87
CA GLY A 31 21.04 27.88 -11.56
C GLY A 31 20.46 29.04 -10.74
N PHE A 32 19.33 28.85 -10.06
CA PHE A 32 18.79 29.85 -9.13
C PHE A 32 19.77 30.13 -7.98
N PHE A 33 20.35 29.10 -7.36
CA PHE A 33 21.36 29.29 -6.32
C PHE A 33 22.57 30.07 -6.84
N ALA A 34 23.02 29.82 -8.07
CA ALA A 34 24.14 30.54 -8.65
C ALA A 34 23.84 32.03 -8.89
N ARG A 35 22.58 32.38 -9.19
CA ARG A 35 22.17 33.75 -9.51
C ARG A 35 21.69 34.57 -8.31
N LYS A 36 21.13 33.91 -7.29
CA LYS A 36 20.37 34.57 -6.21
C LYS A 36 20.91 34.28 -4.82
N THR A 37 21.91 33.44 -4.69
CA THR A 37 22.54 33.09 -3.41
C THR A 37 24.06 33.14 -3.53
N ASP A 38 24.75 33.18 -2.40
CA ASP A 38 26.20 33.11 -2.32
C ASP A 38 26.72 31.67 -2.15
N LEU A 39 25.87 30.65 -2.36
CA LEU A 39 26.17 29.23 -2.08
C LEU A 39 27.53 28.77 -2.64
N TYR A 40 27.89 29.19 -3.85
CA TYR A 40 29.12 28.76 -4.53
C TYR A 40 30.34 29.66 -4.27
N THR A 41 30.12 30.87 -3.75
CA THR A 41 31.17 31.89 -3.61
C THR A 41 31.44 32.28 -2.17
N SER A 42 30.67 31.75 -1.22
CA SER A 42 30.77 32.14 0.18
C SER A 42 32.13 31.70 0.75
N PRO A 43 32.97 32.64 1.22
CA PRO A 43 34.31 32.33 1.71
C PRO A 43 34.32 31.68 3.11
N ASN A 44 33.14 31.60 3.76
CA ASN A 44 32.98 31.20 5.16
C ASN A 44 32.42 29.78 5.34
N VAL A 45 32.28 29.00 4.27
CA VAL A 45 31.72 27.64 4.38
C VAL A 45 32.86 26.68 4.71
N THR A 46 32.84 26.13 5.93
CA THR A 46 33.77 25.09 6.38
C THR A 46 33.65 23.81 5.54
N ASP A 47 32.45 23.53 5.06
CA ASP A 47 32.13 22.41 4.17
C ASP A 47 32.00 22.89 2.72
N LYS A 48 32.39 22.06 1.75
CA LYS A 48 32.16 22.39 0.34
C LYS A 48 30.64 22.42 0.06
N PRO A 49 30.14 23.30 -0.84
CA PRO A 49 28.72 23.37 -1.20
C PRO A 49 28.13 22.01 -1.62
N GLU A 50 28.93 21.18 -2.29
CA GLU A 50 28.57 19.82 -2.69
C GLU A 50 28.26 18.93 -1.48
N ASP A 51 29.04 19.05 -0.39
CA ASP A 51 28.83 18.27 0.83
C ASP A 51 27.53 18.68 1.52
N LEU A 52 27.17 19.96 1.52
CA LEU A 52 25.90 20.46 2.05
C LEU A 52 24.70 19.87 1.28
N ILE A 53 24.78 19.91 -0.06
CA ILE A 53 23.73 19.35 -0.93
C ILE A 53 23.61 17.84 -0.71
N LEU A 54 24.74 17.13 -0.66
CA LEU A 54 24.76 15.68 -0.47
C LEU A 54 24.23 15.29 0.91
N LYS A 55 24.60 16.01 1.97
CA LYS A 55 24.06 15.81 3.33
C LYS A 55 22.53 15.95 3.34
N ALA A 56 22.00 16.99 2.69
CA ALA A 56 20.56 17.21 2.58
C ALA A 56 19.86 16.09 1.78
N PHE A 57 20.45 15.70 0.64
CA PHE A 57 19.94 14.59 -0.18
C PHE A 57 19.87 13.28 0.63
N ARG A 58 20.97 12.88 1.28
CA ARG A 58 21.05 11.64 2.07
C ARG A 58 20.05 11.61 3.23
N LYS A 59 19.76 12.77 3.84
CA LYS A 59 18.73 12.87 4.89
C LYS A 59 17.35 12.46 4.35
N TRP A 60 16.94 13.02 3.23
CA TRP A 60 15.62 12.76 2.66
C TRP A 60 15.53 11.42 1.93
N GLU A 61 16.62 10.95 1.33
CA GLU A 61 16.74 9.60 0.77
C GLU A 61 16.37 8.54 1.83
N LYS A 62 16.95 8.64 3.03
CA LYS A 62 16.61 7.74 4.14
C LYS A 62 15.13 7.78 4.51
N VAL A 63 14.55 8.97 4.64
CA VAL A 63 13.11 9.13 4.96
C VAL A 63 12.23 8.49 3.88
N ALA A 64 12.53 8.74 2.60
CA ALA A 64 11.77 8.20 1.48
C ALA A 64 11.87 6.67 1.39
N VAL A 65 13.07 6.12 1.54
CA VAL A 65 13.30 4.66 1.53
C VAL A 65 12.58 3.96 2.68
N GLU A 66 12.65 4.51 3.89
CA GLU A 66 11.97 3.94 5.05
C GLU A 66 10.45 4.02 4.91
N LYS A 67 9.91 5.14 4.40
CA LYS A 67 8.48 5.26 4.09
C LYS A 67 8.05 4.21 3.05
N HIS A 68 8.81 4.06 1.97
CA HIS A 68 8.50 3.08 0.92
C HIS A 68 8.52 1.63 1.46
N LYS A 69 9.50 1.28 2.31
CA LYS A 69 9.55 -0.04 2.96
C LYS A 69 8.34 -0.27 3.85
N LYS A 70 7.95 0.73 4.66
CA LYS A 70 6.78 0.65 5.53
C LYS A 70 5.49 0.48 4.73
N ASP A 71 5.27 1.34 3.72
CA ASP A 71 4.08 1.28 2.87
C ASP A 71 3.98 -0.07 2.14
N LYS A 72 5.11 -0.64 1.71
CA LYS A 72 5.15 -1.97 1.11
C LYS A 72 4.78 -3.07 2.11
N ALA A 73 5.35 -3.04 3.32
CA ALA A 73 5.05 -4.02 4.37
C ALA A 73 3.57 -3.98 4.78
N GLU A 74 2.98 -2.78 4.90
CA GLU A 74 1.57 -2.61 5.22
C GLU A 74 0.64 -3.17 4.12
N ARG A 75 1.00 -2.96 2.85
CA ARG A 75 0.26 -3.55 1.71
C ARG A 75 0.36 -5.07 1.71
N ASP A 76 1.57 -5.61 1.89
CA ASP A 76 1.79 -7.06 1.90
C ASP A 76 1.02 -7.75 3.05
N GLU A 77 0.96 -7.11 4.23
CA GLU A 77 0.19 -7.62 5.38
C GLU A 77 -1.32 -7.53 5.14
N THR A 78 -1.80 -6.42 4.60
CA THR A 78 -3.21 -6.24 4.26
C THR A 78 -3.66 -7.29 3.24
N ASP A 79 -2.83 -7.58 2.23
CA ASP A 79 -3.10 -8.60 1.23
C ASP A 79 -3.05 -10.02 1.81
N ARG A 80 -2.15 -10.31 2.76
CA ARG A 80 -2.13 -11.58 3.50
C ARG A 80 -3.42 -11.78 4.30
N ILE A 81 -3.80 -10.79 5.11
CA ILE A 81 -5.03 -10.85 5.91
C ILE A 81 -6.26 -11.05 5.01
N ARG A 82 -6.32 -10.36 3.86
CA ARG A 82 -7.43 -10.48 2.92
C ARG A 82 -7.50 -11.87 2.29
N ARG A 83 -6.35 -12.44 1.90
CA ARG A 83 -6.27 -13.81 1.35
C ARG A 83 -6.66 -14.86 2.38
N ASP A 84 -6.18 -14.75 3.62
CA ASP A 84 -6.50 -15.72 4.67
C ASP A 84 -7.96 -15.68 5.09
N LYS A 85 -8.57 -14.49 5.18
CA LYS A 85 -10.03 -14.36 5.42
C LYS A 85 -10.84 -15.01 4.29
N LEU A 86 -10.44 -14.80 3.04
CA LEU A 86 -11.14 -15.40 1.90
C LEU A 86 -10.99 -16.93 1.89
N ARG A 87 -9.81 -17.45 2.23
CA ARG A 87 -9.57 -18.90 2.33
C ARG A 87 -10.42 -19.53 3.43
N ARG A 88 -10.41 -18.97 4.64
CA ARG A 88 -11.25 -19.45 5.76
C ARG A 88 -12.73 -19.44 5.42
N LYS A 89 -13.22 -18.36 4.80
CA LYS A 89 -14.63 -18.27 4.40
C LYS A 89 -15.02 -19.36 3.39
N ARG A 90 -14.14 -19.68 2.43
CA ARG A 90 -14.37 -20.78 1.49
C ARG A 90 -14.37 -22.14 2.17
N GLU A 91 -13.41 -22.38 3.07
CA GLU A 91 -13.35 -23.62 3.86
C GLU A 91 -14.60 -23.81 4.73
N GLU A 92 -15.10 -22.74 5.37
CA GLU A 92 -16.35 -22.75 6.13
C GLU A 92 -17.58 -22.99 5.24
N GLU A 93 -17.65 -22.34 4.07
CA GLU A 93 -18.74 -22.55 3.10
C GLU A 93 -18.74 -23.98 2.54
N ASP A 94 -17.57 -24.55 2.25
CA ASP A 94 -17.42 -25.93 1.76
C ASP A 94 -17.72 -26.94 2.87
N ALA A 95 -17.31 -26.68 4.11
CA ALA A 95 -17.67 -27.50 5.27
C ALA A 95 -19.18 -27.49 5.54
N ALA A 96 -19.82 -26.31 5.51
CA ALA A 96 -21.27 -26.18 5.68
C ALA A 96 -22.07 -26.86 4.54
N LYS A 97 -21.56 -26.82 3.31
CA LYS A 97 -22.16 -27.57 2.18
C LYS A 97 -22.02 -29.08 2.33
N ASN A 98 -20.85 -29.56 2.78
CA ASN A 98 -20.64 -30.98 3.03
C ASN A 98 -21.47 -31.48 4.22
N GLU A 99 -21.66 -30.68 5.26
CA GLU A 99 -22.48 -31.02 6.42
C GLU A 99 -23.99 -31.02 6.10
N SER A 100 -24.45 -30.07 5.29
CA SER A 100 -25.85 -30.04 4.79
C SER A 100 -26.14 -31.07 3.69
N SER A 101 -25.12 -31.55 2.97
CA SER A 101 -25.24 -32.65 2.00
C SER A 101 -24.99 -34.03 2.61
N ARG A 102 -24.83 -34.12 3.94
CA ARG A 102 -24.75 -35.38 4.66
C ARG A 102 -26.14 -36.02 4.66
N ILE A 103 -26.45 -36.73 3.58
CA ILE A 103 -27.61 -37.60 3.45
C ILE A 103 -27.52 -38.60 4.61
N VAL A 104 -28.39 -38.41 5.61
CA VAL A 104 -28.64 -39.41 6.65
C VAL A 104 -29.39 -40.53 5.95
N GLU A 105 -28.77 -41.69 5.83
CA GLU A 105 -29.45 -42.90 5.38
C GLU A 105 -30.52 -43.25 6.42
N VAL A 106 -31.79 -42.99 6.06
CA VAL A 106 -32.94 -43.48 6.81
C VAL A 106 -32.89 -45.01 6.73
N THR A 107 -32.66 -45.67 7.86
CA THR A 107 -32.69 -47.13 7.95
C THR A 107 -34.04 -47.69 7.50
N ASP A 108 -34.03 -48.83 6.81
CA ASP A 108 -35.20 -49.45 6.15
C ASP A 108 -36.45 -49.55 7.05
N GLU A 109 -36.27 -49.68 8.37
CA GLU A 109 -37.36 -49.73 9.37
C GLU A 109 -38.15 -48.41 9.50
N GLU A 110 -37.53 -47.26 9.30
CA GLU A 110 -38.20 -45.95 9.37
C GLU A 110 -38.91 -45.61 8.06
N ALA A 111 -38.42 -46.13 6.93
CA ALA A 111 -39.06 -45.98 5.62
C ALA A 111 -40.39 -46.74 5.52
N GLU A 112 -40.54 -47.87 6.21
CA GLU A 112 -41.79 -48.63 6.26
C GLU A 112 -42.89 -47.93 7.06
N LYS A 113 -42.55 -47.29 8.19
CA LYS A 113 -43.53 -46.56 9.00
C LYS A 113 -44.16 -45.38 8.24
N ILE A 114 -43.36 -44.62 7.50
CA ILE A 114 -43.84 -43.48 6.72
C ILE A 114 -44.76 -43.95 5.57
N LYS A 115 -44.46 -45.09 4.93
CA LYS A 115 -45.34 -45.69 3.92
C LYS A 115 -46.67 -46.17 4.52
N GLN A 116 -46.63 -46.78 5.70
CA GLN A 116 -47.84 -47.23 6.40
C GLN A 116 -48.73 -46.06 6.82
N GLU A 117 -48.16 -44.96 7.31
CA GLU A 117 -48.93 -43.75 7.66
C GLU A 117 -49.54 -43.06 6.43
N SER A 118 -48.81 -43.01 5.31
CA SER A 118 -49.33 -42.43 4.05
C SER A 118 -50.42 -43.28 3.37
N ALA A 119 -50.46 -44.59 3.65
CA ALA A 119 -51.47 -45.51 3.14
C ALA A 119 -52.76 -45.52 3.96
N GLN A 120 -52.70 -45.11 5.23
CA GLN A 120 -53.87 -45.03 6.12
C GLN A 120 -54.65 -43.70 6.00
N ALA A 121 -54.10 -42.70 5.33
CA ALA A 121 -54.73 -41.38 5.13
C ALA A 121 -55.53 -41.26 3.80
N LYS A 122 -55.89 -42.38 3.16
CA LYS A 122 -56.65 -42.44 1.91
C LYS A 122 -57.94 -43.22 2.09
#